data_AF-A0A7S3SXF9-F1
#
_entry.id   AF-A0A7S3SXF9-F1
#
_cell.length_a   1.000
_cell.length_b   1.000
_cell.length_c   1.000
_cell.angle_alpha   90.00
_cell.angle_beta   90.00
_cell.angle_gamma   90.00
#
_symmetry.space_group_name_H-M   'P 1'
#
loop_
_entity.id
_entity.type
_entity.pdbx_description
1 polymer ?
#
loop_
_entity_poly.entity_id
_entity_poly.type
_entity_poly.pdbx_seq_one_letter_code
_entity_poly.pdbx_strand_id
1 'polypeptide(L)'
;ATVSEMVRDPSDPAGKVFFCFEFVGALLIFMSWYPTRLRNVYVGDDIKAPYMHMSWVTFRQFIPAPGMMMLSVITTVPVATADLQDYFIICLHLVGAVMMFVGYFIVEGKTVGWGPWRKGVLNKKLHETRRGIQVRKACLTVIFWFYTAFIIMQVVLCFELPFIPDYMYDKWGKDPGSTIKPKIVLLNTAAWPVKFMKLLSYCSEVVCGLSLIA
;
A
#
# COMPACT_ATOMS: atom_id res chain seq x y z
N ALA A 1 -2.79 -14.53 8.52
CA ALA A 1 -2.73 -14.29 7.07
C ALA A 1 -2.14 -12.91 6.84
N THR A 2 -1.20 -12.74 5.91
CA THR A 2 -0.82 -11.41 5.43
C THR A 2 -1.92 -10.83 4.52
N VAL A 3 -1.90 -9.52 4.26
CA VAL A 3 -2.86 -8.91 3.31
C VAL A 3 -2.74 -9.58 1.93
N SER A 4 -1.52 -9.83 1.47
CA SER A 4 -1.26 -10.54 0.21
C SER A 4 -1.83 -11.97 0.20
N GLU A 5 -1.86 -12.67 1.34
CA GLU A 5 -2.49 -13.99 1.44
C GLU A 5 -4.02 -13.91 1.34
N MET A 6 -4.64 -12.88 1.92
CA MET A 6 -6.09 -12.64 1.78
C MET A 6 -6.48 -12.29 0.34
N VAL A 7 -5.62 -11.54 -0.35
CA VAL A 7 -5.82 -11.12 -1.75
C VAL A 7 -5.62 -12.27 -2.74
N ARG A 8 -4.79 -13.26 -2.40
CA ARG A 8 -4.41 -14.33 -3.32
C ARG A 8 -5.59 -15.20 -3.76
N ASP A 9 -6.48 -15.55 -2.84
CA ASP A 9 -7.60 -16.45 -3.11
C ASP A 9 -8.95 -15.77 -2.82
N PRO A 10 -9.65 -15.25 -3.84
CA PRO A 10 -10.94 -14.60 -3.67
C PRO A 10 -12.06 -15.57 -3.31
N SER A 11 -11.82 -16.88 -3.39
CA SER A 11 -12.80 -17.90 -3.03
C SER A 11 -12.83 -18.18 -1.52
N ASP A 12 -11.72 -17.92 -0.82
CA ASP A 12 -11.59 -18.06 0.62
C ASP A 12 -12.45 -17.02 1.37
N PRO A 13 -13.05 -17.34 2.54
CA PRO A 13 -13.82 -16.37 3.30
C PRO A 13 -13.05 -15.09 3.62
N ALA A 14 -11.75 -15.17 3.90
CA ALA A 14 -10.94 -13.98 4.16
C ALA A 14 -10.81 -13.08 2.92
N GLY A 15 -10.62 -13.67 1.74
CA GLY A 15 -10.56 -12.95 0.47
C GLY A 15 -11.89 -12.27 0.11
N LYS A 16 -13.02 -12.93 0.36
CA LYS A 16 -14.35 -12.32 0.17
C LYS A 16 -14.60 -11.13 1.08
N VAL A 17 -14.19 -11.24 2.34
CA VAL A 17 -14.29 -10.15 3.32
C VAL A 17 -13.41 -8.97 2.88
N PHE A 18 -12.16 -9.25 2.53
CA PHE A 18 -11.23 -8.23 2.02
C PHE A 18 -11.81 -7.50 0.81
N PHE A 19 -12.22 -8.24 -0.22
CA PHE A 19 -12.81 -7.68 -1.43
C PHE A 19 -14.02 -6.80 -1.11
N CYS A 20 -14.96 -7.30 -0.29
CA CYS A 20 -16.17 -6.57 0.03
C CYS A 20 -15.89 -5.23 0.72
N PHE A 21 -15.07 -5.24 1.78
CA PHE A 21 -14.78 -4.01 2.54
C PHE A 21 -13.92 -3.03 1.75
N GLU A 22 -12.86 -3.49 1.09
CA GLU A 22 -11.96 -2.63 0.32
C GLU A 22 -12.65 -2.05 -0.91
N PHE A 23 -13.33 -2.89 -1.70
CA PHE A 23 -13.98 -2.41 -2.93
C PHE A 23 -15.16 -1.47 -2.64
N VAL A 24 -16.03 -1.84 -1.69
CA VAL A 24 -17.18 -0.99 -1.34
C VAL A 24 -16.69 0.28 -0.64
N GLY A 25 -15.71 0.19 0.26
CA GLY A 25 -15.09 1.36 0.89
C GLY A 25 -14.48 2.31 -0.14
N ALA A 26 -13.72 1.78 -1.10
CA ALA A 26 -13.16 2.55 -2.20
C ALA A 26 -14.24 3.20 -3.06
N LEU A 27 -15.33 2.49 -3.37
CA LEU A 27 -16.44 3.02 -4.16
C LEU A 27 -17.19 4.15 -3.43
N LEU A 28 -17.40 4.00 -2.12
CA LEU A 28 -18.00 5.04 -1.29
C LEU A 28 -17.11 6.28 -1.26
N ILE A 29 -15.79 6.13 -1.07
CA ILE A 29 -14.85 7.26 -1.14
C ILE A 29 -14.89 7.88 -2.54
N PHE A 30 -14.90 7.06 -3.59
CA PHE A 30 -14.90 7.49 -4.97
C PHE A 30 -16.13 8.33 -5.36
N MET A 31 -17.31 7.94 -4.88
CA MET A 31 -18.57 8.64 -5.16
C MET A 31 -18.90 9.72 -4.13
N SER A 32 -18.15 9.82 -3.04
CA SER A 32 -18.39 10.81 -2.01
C SER A 32 -18.05 12.22 -2.47
N TRP A 33 -18.66 13.22 -1.83
CA TRP A 33 -18.22 14.60 -1.92
C TRP A 33 -17.15 14.94 -0.88
N TYR A 34 -16.43 13.94 -0.36
CA TYR A 34 -15.42 14.11 0.68
C TYR A 34 -14.38 15.18 0.31
N PRO A 35 -13.76 15.16 -0.89
CA PRO A 35 -12.73 16.12 -1.23
C PRO A 35 -13.23 17.56 -1.39
N THR A 36 -14.52 17.77 -1.69
CA THR A 36 -15.12 19.08 -2.00
C THR A 36 -15.92 19.68 -0.85
N ARG A 37 -16.48 18.85 0.04
CA ARG A 37 -17.38 19.31 1.12
C ARG A 37 -16.74 19.31 2.50
N LEU A 38 -15.74 18.47 2.74
CA LEU A 38 -15.10 18.45 4.06
C LEU A 38 -13.95 19.45 4.13
N ARG A 39 -14.09 20.40 5.06
CA ARG A 39 -13.16 21.54 5.18
C ARG A 39 -11.78 21.17 5.70
N ASN A 40 -11.62 20.00 6.33
CA ASN A 40 -10.33 19.49 6.78
C ASN A 40 -9.50 18.91 5.63
N VAL A 41 -10.09 18.68 4.45
CA VAL A 41 -9.39 18.10 3.30
C VAL A 41 -9.44 18.95 2.05
N TYR A 42 -10.44 19.81 1.93
CA TYR A 42 -10.56 20.75 0.82
C TYR A 42 -9.45 21.79 0.86
N VAL A 43 -8.67 21.85 -0.22
CA VAL A 43 -7.55 22.81 -0.38
C VAL A 43 -7.86 23.94 -1.36
N GLY A 44 -9.01 23.90 -2.05
CA GLY A 44 -9.35 24.81 -3.13
C GLY A 44 -9.26 24.17 -4.51
N ASP A 45 -10.23 24.44 -5.37
CA ASP A 45 -10.24 23.98 -6.77
C ASP A 45 -9.22 24.70 -7.67
N ASP A 46 -8.78 25.88 -7.22
CA ASP A 46 -7.79 26.74 -7.88
C ASP A 46 -6.35 26.20 -7.77
N ILE A 47 -6.09 25.31 -6.80
CA ILE A 47 -4.75 24.79 -6.56
C ILE A 47 -4.54 23.51 -7.38
N LYS A 48 -3.72 23.63 -8.43
CA LYS A 48 -3.34 22.51 -9.30
C LYS A 48 -2.17 21.70 -8.74
N ALA A 49 -2.14 20.41 -9.03
CA ALA A 49 -0.99 19.56 -8.78
C ALA A 49 0.16 19.98 -9.72
N PRO A 50 1.43 19.96 -9.27
CA PRO A 50 2.57 20.18 -10.14
C PRO A 50 2.56 19.17 -11.29
N TYR A 51 2.83 19.62 -12.51
CA TYR A 51 3.00 18.80 -13.72
C TYR A 51 1.75 18.06 -14.22
N MET A 52 0.68 18.01 -13.44
CA MET A 52 -0.61 17.45 -13.84
C MET A 52 -1.61 18.60 -13.86
N HIS A 53 -2.23 18.90 -15.00
CA HIS A 53 -3.20 20.00 -15.14
C HIS A 53 -4.53 19.77 -14.39
N MET A 54 -4.52 18.99 -13.30
CA MET A 54 -5.66 18.68 -12.44
C MET A 54 -5.57 19.39 -11.08
N SER A 55 -6.72 19.65 -10.46
CA SER A 55 -6.77 20.15 -9.09
C SER A 55 -6.35 19.06 -8.09
N TRP A 56 -5.84 19.47 -6.93
CA TRP A 56 -5.54 18.53 -5.83
C TRP A 56 -6.79 17.78 -5.33
N VAL A 57 -7.96 18.40 -5.44
CA VAL A 57 -9.25 17.80 -5.11
C VAL A 57 -9.54 16.63 -6.06
N THR A 58 -9.35 16.83 -7.37
CA THR A 58 -9.48 15.76 -8.37
C THR A 58 -8.44 14.66 -8.15
N PHE A 59 -7.18 15.02 -7.89
CA PHE A 59 -6.14 14.02 -7.61
C PHE A 59 -6.53 13.14 -6.40
N ARG A 60 -7.01 13.74 -5.30
CA ARG A 60 -7.48 13.03 -4.10
C ARG A 60 -8.64 12.08 -4.40
N GLN A 61 -9.49 12.41 -5.37
CA GLN A 61 -10.64 11.58 -5.75
C GLN A 61 -10.23 10.40 -6.65
N PHE A 62 -9.34 10.64 -7.61
CA PHE A 62 -9.06 9.72 -8.71
C PHE A 62 -7.76 8.93 -8.57
N ILE A 63 -6.94 9.17 -7.55
CA ILE A 63 -5.71 8.41 -7.33
C ILE A 63 -5.89 7.36 -6.22
N PRO A 64 -6.16 7.73 -4.93
CA PRO A 64 -6.16 6.73 -3.87
C PRO A 64 -7.31 5.74 -3.97
N ALA A 65 -8.54 6.20 -4.24
CA ALA A 65 -9.72 5.34 -4.28
C ALA A 65 -9.69 4.35 -5.46
N PRO A 66 -9.39 4.75 -6.71
CA PRO A 66 -9.17 3.77 -7.78
C PRO A 66 -7.99 2.82 -7.51
N GLY A 67 -6.92 3.28 -6.85
CA GLY A 67 -5.83 2.42 -6.40
C GLY A 67 -6.30 1.31 -5.45
N MET A 68 -7.13 1.67 -4.47
CA MET A 68 -7.78 0.73 -3.55
C MET A 68 -8.71 -0.26 -4.27
N MET A 69 -9.49 0.19 -5.26
CA MET A 69 -10.29 -0.71 -6.10
C MET A 69 -9.41 -1.71 -6.85
N MET A 70 -8.32 -1.25 -7.47
CA MET A 70 -7.38 -2.13 -8.18
C MET A 70 -6.78 -3.17 -7.24
N LEU A 71 -6.38 -2.78 -6.03
CA LEU A 71 -5.86 -3.72 -5.02
C LEU A 71 -6.87 -4.79 -4.63
N SER A 72 -8.15 -4.43 -4.52
CA SER A 72 -9.21 -5.37 -4.17
C SER A 72 -9.54 -6.36 -5.29
N VAL A 73 -9.49 -5.92 -6.56
CA VAL A 73 -9.91 -6.72 -7.72
C VAL A 73 -8.77 -7.56 -8.29
N ILE A 74 -7.55 -7.02 -8.32
CA ILE A 74 -6.40 -7.65 -8.97
C ILE A 74 -5.71 -8.54 -7.95
N THR A 75 -5.94 -9.84 -8.03
CA THR A 75 -5.29 -10.83 -7.15
C THR A 75 -3.85 -11.08 -7.57
N THR A 76 -2.95 -11.39 -6.64
CA THR A 76 -1.55 -11.71 -6.95
C THR A 76 -1.19 -13.13 -6.54
N VAL A 77 -0.16 -13.67 -7.19
CA VAL A 77 0.46 -14.96 -6.82
C VAL A 77 1.84 -14.71 -6.22
N PRO A 78 2.37 -15.65 -5.41
CA PRO A 78 3.75 -15.57 -4.97
C PRO A 78 4.71 -15.48 -6.16
N VAL A 79 5.68 -14.58 -6.09
CA VAL A 79 6.66 -14.36 -7.16
C VAL A 79 7.39 -15.65 -7.54
N ALA A 80 7.68 -16.53 -6.56
CA ALA A 80 8.33 -17.81 -6.79
C ALA A 80 7.53 -18.79 -7.67
N THR A 81 6.23 -18.53 -7.87
CA THR A 81 5.34 -19.34 -8.71
C THR A 81 4.82 -18.58 -9.93
N ALA A 82 5.27 -17.34 -10.14
CA ALA A 82 4.73 -16.45 -11.17
C ALA A 82 5.26 -16.80 -12.56
N ASP A 83 4.35 -16.86 -13.54
CA ASP A 83 4.69 -16.83 -14.96
C ASP A 83 4.71 -15.39 -15.53
N LEU A 84 4.93 -15.24 -16.84
CA LEU A 84 4.98 -13.92 -17.48
C LEU A 84 3.67 -13.12 -17.34
N GLN A 85 2.52 -13.81 -17.38
CA GLN A 85 1.21 -13.17 -17.21
C GLN A 85 1.02 -12.75 -15.76
N ASP A 86 1.44 -13.59 -14.81
CA ASP A 86 1.43 -13.27 -13.40
C ASP A 86 2.28 -12.04 -13.08
N TYR A 87 3.47 -11.91 -13.68
CA TYR A 87 4.29 -10.70 -13.51
C TYR A 87 3.57 -9.43 -13.98
N PHE A 88 2.83 -9.50 -15.09
CA PHE A 88 2.03 -8.37 -15.55
C PHE A 88 0.92 -8.02 -14.55
N ILE A 89 0.23 -9.02 -14.00
CA ILE A 89 -0.80 -8.85 -12.97
C ILE A 89 -0.20 -8.25 -11.69
N ILE A 90 0.95 -8.75 -11.23
CA ILE A 90 1.69 -8.24 -10.08
C ILE A 90 2.06 -6.77 -10.29
N CYS A 91 2.52 -6.39 -11.49
CA CYS A 91 2.80 -5.00 -11.82
C CYS A 91 1.55 -4.11 -11.74
N LEU A 92 0.41 -4.56 -12.26
CA LEU A 92 -0.85 -3.81 -12.16
C LEU A 92 -1.31 -3.66 -10.70
N HIS A 93 -1.18 -4.72 -9.90
CA HIS A 93 -1.48 -4.66 -8.47
C HIS A 93 -0.56 -3.65 -7.75
N LEU A 94 0.74 -3.65 -8.06
CA LEU A 94 1.70 -2.70 -7.50
C LEU A 94 1.38 -1.25 -7.90
N VAL A 95 0.90 -1.01 -9.12
CA VAL A 95 0.39 0.31 -9.53
C VAL A 95 -0.78 0.73 -8.63
N GLY A 96 -1.72 -0.17 -8.36
CA GLY A 96 -2.81 0.07 -7.40
C GLY A 96 -2.29 0.42 -6.00
N ALA A 97 -1.29 -0.32 -5.51
CA ALA A 97 -0.63 -0.06 -4.22
C ALA A 97 -0.01 1.35 -4.17
N VAL A 98 0.75 1.72 -5.19
CA VAL A 98 1.39 3.03 -5.28
C VAL A 98 0.34 4.14 -5.34
N MET A 99 -0.70 3.98 -6.15
CA MET A 99 -1.81 4.93 -6.23
C MET A 99 -2.49 5.11 -4.87
N MET A 100 -2.76 4.03 -4.14
CA MET A 100 -3.39 4.11 -2.82
C MET A 100 -2.45 4.76 -1.79
N PHE A 101 -1.30 4.15 -1.50
CA PHE A 101 -0.41 4.57 -0.41
C PHE A 101 0.31 5.87 -0.71
N VAL A 102 1.02 5.94 -1.84
CA VAL A 102 1.81 7.12 -2.21
C VAL A 102 0.90 8.27 -2.61
N GLY A 103 -0.16 7.98 -3.36
CA GLY A 103 -1.17 8.97 -3.73
C GLY A 103 -1.82 9.60 -2.50
N TYR A 104 -2.26 8.79 -1.52
CA TYR A 104 -2.79 9.28 -0.25
C TYR A 104 -1.77 10.14 0.49
N PHE A 105 -0.54 9.64 0.67
CA PHE A 105 0.53 10.35 1.38
C PHE A 105 0.79 11.74 0.77
N ILE A 106 0.84 11.85 -0.56
CA ILE A 106 1.07 13.13 -1.25
C ILE A 106 -0.09 14.09 -1.04
N VAL A 107 -1.34 13.67 -1.27
CA VAL A 107 -2.51 14.57 -1.11
C VAL A 107 -2.67 15.02 0.33
N GLU A 108 -2.40 14.12 1.27
CA GLU A 108 -2.52 14.38 2.68
C GLU A 108 -1.40 15.31 3.17
N GLY A 109 -0.15 15.03 2.74
CA GLY A 109 0.99 15.91 2.95
C GLY A 109 0.78 17.31 2.39
N LYS A 110 0.17 17.43 1.21
CA LYS A 110 -0.20 18.73 0.63
C LYS A 110 -1.28 19.44 1.45
N THR A 111 -2.30 18.72 1.89
CA THR A 111 -3.43 19.27 2.66
C THR A 111 -2.96 19.85 3.99
N VAL A 112 -2.13 19.13 4.74
CA VAL A 112 -1.67 19.61 6.07
C VAL A 112 -0.40 20.48 5.99
N GLY A 113 0.22 20.60 4.81
CA GLY A 113 1.49 21.30 4.65
C GLY A 113 2.65 20.60 5.36
N TRP A 114 2.79 19.29 5.14
CA TRP A 114 3.90 18.48 5.65
C TRP A 114 5.15 18.65 4.75
N GLY A 115 6.34 18.56 5.35
CA GLY A 115 7.63 18.61 4.63
C GLY A 115 7.77 19.80 3.66
N PRO A 116 7.94 19.55 2.34
CA PRO A 116 8.16 20.60 1.34
C PRO A 116 6.94 21.51 1.12
N TRP A 117 5.74 21.09 1.50
CA TRP A 117 4.51 21.86 1.27
C TRP A 117 4.18 22.87 2.39
N ARG A 118 5.06 23.06 3.39
CA ARG A 118 4.85 23.98 4.51
C ARG A 118 4.46 25.41 4.10
N LYS A 119 5.01 25.91 2.99
CA LYS A 119 4.80 27.29 2.51
C LYS A 119 3.58 27.45 1.59
N GLY A 120 3.04 26.34 1.07
CA GLY A 120 2.03 26.34 0.00
C GLY A 120 0.58 26.15 0.47
N VAL A 121 0.32 26.17 1.77
CA VAL A 121 -1.05 26.10 2.33
C VAL A 121 -1.36 27.45 2.95
N LEU A 122 -2.25 28.22 2.32
CA LEU A 122 -2.76 29.45 2.91
C LEU A 122 -3.49 29.10 4.21
N ASN A 123 -2.92 29.48 5.36
CA ASN A 123 -3.47 29.25 6.70
C ASN A 123 -4.95 29.64 6.83
N LYS A 124 -5.44 30.57 6.00
CA LYS A 124 -6.85 31.01 6.00
C LYS A 124 -7.85 29.95 5.50
N LYS A 125 -7.42 28.95 4.72
CA LYS A 125 -8.29 27.88 4.20
C LYS A 125 -8.30 26.62 5.07
N LEU A 126 -7.40 26.50 6.06
CA LEU A 126 -7.36 25.37 6.99
C LEU A 126 -8.40 25.53 8.09
N HIS A 127 -9.55 24.86 7.93
CA HIS A 127 -10.62 24.86 8.94
C HIS A 127 -10.51 23.66 9.88
N GLU A 128 -9.32 23.42 10.43
CA GLU A 128 -9.09 22.33 11.36
C GLU A 128 -8.36 22.81 12.61
N THR A 129 -8.62 22.12 13.72
CA THR A 129 -7.95 22.42 14.97
C THR A 129 -6.44 22.21 14.85
N ARG A 130 -5.66 23.05 15.52
CA ARG A 130 -4.19 22.93 15.55
C ARG A 130 -3.73 21.53 15.99
N ARG A 131 -4.45 20.93 16.95
CA ARG A 131 -4.20 19.56 17.43
C ARG A 131 -4.43 18.52 16.33
N GLY A 132 -5.54 18.62 15.59
CA GLY A 132 -5.82 17.70 14.47
C GLY A 132 -4.73 17.74 13.40
N ILE A 133 -4.30 18.94 13.00
CA ILE A 133 -3.21 19.11 12.04
C ILE A 133 -1.89 18.50 12.56
N GLN A 134 -1.58 18.66 13.86
CA GLN A 134 -0.38 18.08 14.45
C GLN A 134 -0.42 16.56 14.48
N VAL A 135 -1.56 15.95 14.82
CA VAL A 135 -1.74 14.49 14.78
C VAL A 135 -1.55 13.97 13.36
N ARG A 136 -2.22 14.55 12.37
CA ARG A 136 -2.08 14.15 10.95
C ARG A 136 -0.64 14.27 10.45
N LYS A 137 0.09 15.34 10.84
CA LYS A 137 1.53 15.47 10.54
C LYS A 137 2.38 14.41 11.22
N ALA A 138 2.05 14.02 12.45
CA ALA A 138 2.72 12.93 13.14
C ALA A 138 2.45 11.60 12.41
N CYS A 139 1.20 11.29 12.07
CA CYS A 139 0.80 10.11 11.28
C CYS A 139 1.57 10.05 9.95
N LEU A 140 1.63 11.15 9.19
CA LEU A 140 2.43 11.21 7.96
C LEU A 140 3.92 10.96 8.20
N THR A 141 4.47 11.43 9.32
CA THR A 141 5.87 11.19 9.65
C THR A 141 6.13 9.72 9.96
N VAL A 142 5.20 9.07 10.67
CA VAL A 142 5.23 7.61 10.92
C VAL A 142 5.11 6.85 9.59
N ILE A 143 4.14 7.17 8.75
CA ILE A 143 3.97 6.59 7.41
C ILE A 143 5.28 6.70 6.62
N PHE A 144 5.89 7.88 6.54
CA PHE A 144 7.11 8.08 5.77
C PHE A 144 8.24 7.15 6.23
N TRP A 145 8.52 7.09 7.53
CA TRP A 145 9.62 6.28 8.06
C TRP A 145 9.35 4.78 7.92
N PHE A 146 8.17 4.31 8.29
CA PHE A 146 7.83 2.89 8.24
C PHE A 146 7.66 2.39 6.80
N TYR A 147 7.09 3.21 5.89
CA TYR A 147 7.01 2.84 4.49
C TYR A 147 8.38 2.83 3.81
N THR A 148 9.28 3.76 4.17
CA THR A 148 10.68 3.72 3.69
C THR A 148 11.40 2.48 4.20
N ALA A 149 11.24 2.15 5.49
CA ALA A 149 11.80 0.92 6.05
C ALA A 149 11.23 -0.33 5.35
N PHE A 150 9.92 -0.37 5.11
CA PHE A 150 9.26 -1.43 4.34
C PHE A 150 9.90 -1.61 2.96
N ILE A 151 10.01 -0.53 2.17
CA ILE A 151 10.62 -0.59 0.82
C ILE A 151 12.05 -1.09 0.89
N ILE A 152 12.88 -0.55 1.79
CA ILE A 152 14.28 -0.97 1.94
C ILE A 152 14.34 -2.46 2.27
N MET A 153 13.51 -2.93 3.21
CA MET A 153 13.46 -4.34 3.59
C MET A 153 12.97 -5.23 2.45
N GLN A 154 11.99 -4.80 1.65
CA GLN A 154 11.53 -5.52 0.47
C GLN A 154 12.64 -5.64 -0.58
N VAL A 155 13.34 -4.54 -0.87
CA VAL A 155 14.51 -4.56 -1.77
C VAL A 155 15.59 -5.50 -1.25
N VAL A 156 15.93 -5.43 0.04
CA VAL A 156 16.90 -6.34 0.67
C VAL A 156 16.46 -7.80 0.58
N LEU A 157 15.18 -8.09 0.81
CA LEU A 157 14.62 -9.44 0.73
C LEU A 157 14.50 -9.98 -0.71
N CYS A 158 14.54 -9.11 -1.73
CA CYS A 158 14.59 -9.51 -3.14
C CYS A 158 15.97 -10.04 -3.55
N PHE A 159 17.03 -9.75 -2.79
CA PHE A 159 18.38 -10.20 -3.09
C PHE A 159 18.87 -11.24 -2.06
N GLU A 160 19.56 -12.26 -2.55
CA GLU A 160 20.31 -13.16 -1.69
C GLU A 160 21.53 -12.40 -1.15
N LEU A 161 21.58 -12.22 0.17
CA LEU A 161 22.63 -11.47 0.84
C LEU A 161 23.85 -12.39 0.94
N PRO A 162 25.04 -11.94 0.54
CA PRO A 162 26.22 -12.81 0.42
C PRO A 162 26.70 -13.40 1.76
N PHE A 163 26.24 -12.83 2.88
CA PHE A 163 26.57 -13.27 4.24
C PHE A 163 25.47 -14.14 4.87
N ILE A 164 24.35 -14.39 4.19
CA ILE A 164 23.28 -15.27 4.66
C ILE A 164 23.32 -16.54 3.80
N PRO A 165 23.59 -17.72 4.38
CA PRO A 165 23.59 -18.98 3.63
C PRO A 165 22.23 -19.29 2.98
N ASP A 166 22.25 -19.85 1.77
CA ASP A 166 21.05 -20.16 0.97
C ASP A 166 20.01 -21.02 1.69
N TYR A 167 20.43 -21.89 2.61
CA TYR A 167 19.51 -22.76 3.36
C TYR A 167 18.65 -21.98 4.36
N MET A 168 18.96 -20.71 4.62
CA MET A 168 18.18 -19.83 5.50
C MET A 168 17.02 -19.15 4.78
N TYR A 169 16.96 -19.18 3.45
CA TYR A 169 15.89 -18.59 2.66
C TYR A 169 14.71 -19.57 2.48
N ASP A 170 13.56 -19.05 2.02
CA ASP A 170 12.44 -19.90 1.64
C ASP A 170 12.87 -20.82 0.50
N LYS A 171 12.60 -22.12 0.64
CA LYS A 171 12.83 -23.09 -0.44
C LYS A 171 11.50 -23.41 -1.11
N TRP A 172 11.37 -22.95 -2.34
CA TRP A 172 10.27 -23.30 -3.23
C TRP A 172 10.70 -24.44 -4.14
N GLY A 173 9.81 -25.38 -4.39
CA GLY A 173 10.10 -26.50 -5.27
C GLY A 173 8.85 -27.26 -5.68
N LYS A 174 9.04 -28.32 -6.48
CA LYS A 174 7.93 -29.16 -6.91
C LYS A 174 7.41 -29.98 -5.73
N ASP A 175 6.09 -30.03 -5.60
CA ASP A 175 5.42 -30.89 -4.63
C ASP A 175 5.83 -32.36 -4.86
N PRO A 176 6.51 -33.02 -3.91
CA PRO A 176 6.96 -34.41 -4.06
C PRO A 176 5.79 -35.39 -4.20
N GLY A 177 4.58 -35.02 -3.79
CA GLY A 177 3.38 -35.84 -3.90
C GLY A 177 2.63 -35.70 -5.24
N SER A 178 2.94 -34.71 -6.07
CA SER A 178 2.17 -34.44 -7.29
C SER A 178 2.77 -35.12 -8.52
N THR A 179 2.13 -36.20 -8.98
CA THR A 179 2.55 -36.98 -10.17
C THR A 179 1.97 -36.47 -11.49
N ILE A 180 0.85 -35.72 -11.45
CA ILE A 180 0.07 -35.39 -12.65
C ILE A 180 0.40 -33.98 -13.18
N LYS A 181 0.64 -33.01 -12.30
CA LYS A 181 1.12 -31.66 -12.66
C LYS A 181 2.00 -31.11 -11.54
N PRO A 182 3.31 -30.88 -11.76
CA PRO A 182 4.20 -30.41 -10.71
C PRO A 182 3.75 -29.03 -10.24
N LYS A 183 3.17 -28.97 -9.04
CA LYS A 183 2.78 -27.71 -8.39
C LYS A 183 3.99 -27.19 -7.64
N ILE A 184 4.33 -25.91 -7.81
CA ILE A 184 5.37 -25.28 -7.00
C ILE A 184 4.76 -24.98 -5.63
N VAL A 185 5.39 -25.51 -4.58
CA VAL A 185 5.00 -25.36 -3.18
C VAL A 185 6.18 -24.87 -2.36
N LEU A 186 5.88 -24.25 -1.22
CA LEU A 186 6.89 -23.88 -0.23
C LEU A 186 7.31 -25.15 0.51
N LEU A 187 8.53 -25.63 0.26
CA LEU A 187 9.10 -26.83 0.86
C LEU A 187 9.66 -26.55 2.26
N ASN A 188 10.27 -25.39 2.45
CA ASN A 188 10.81 -24.97 3.74
C ASN A 188 10.66 -23.45 3.91
N THR A 189 10.21 -23.03 5.09
CA THR A 189 10.16 -21.62 5.47
C THR A 189 11.53 -21.12 5.86
N ALA A 190 11.80 -19.84 5.60
CA ALA A 190 13.02 -19.17 6.01
C ALA A 190 13.39 -19.39 7.49
N ALA A 191 14.69 -19.54 7.73
CA ALA A 191 15.26 -19.60 9.07
C ALA A 191 15.18 -18.24 9.78
N TRP A 192 15.48 -18.22 11.08
CA TRP A 192 15.26 -17.07 11.96
C TRP A 192 15.78 -15.73 11.40
N PRO A 193 17.01 -15.60 10.88
CA PRO A 193 17.52 -14.31 10.39
C PRO A 193 16.64 -13.71 9.27
N VAL A 194 16.34 -14.50 8.23
CA VAL A 194 15.48 -14.05 7.11
C VAL A 194 14.02 -13.91 7.55
N LYS A 195 13.54 -14.80 8.43
CA LYS A 195 12.20 -14.73 9.00
C LYS A 195 11.98 -13.46 9.84
N PHE A 196 12.98 -13.03 10.60
CA PHE A 196 12.94 -11.78 11.36
C PHE A 196 12.84 -10.58 10.43
N MET A 197 13.64 -10.55 9.35
CA MET A 197 13.56 -9.48 8.35
C MET A 197 12.18 -9.39 7.70
N LYS A 198 11.57 -10.54 7.38
CA LYS A 198 10.19 -10.60 6.87
C LYS A 198 9.18 -10.08 7.90
N LEU A 199 9.32 -10.49 9.16
CA LEU A 199 8.46 -10.02 10.23
C LEU A 199 8.58 -8.51 10.44
N LEU A 200 9.79 -7.95 10.42
CA LEU A 200 10.02 -6.52 10.51
C LEU A 200 9.38 -5.77 9.32
N SER A 201 9.53 -6.28 8.10
CA SER A 201 8.89 -5.71 6.92
C SER A 201 7.37 -5.70 7.09
N TYR A 202 6.77 -6.82 7.49
CA TYR A 202 5.33 -6.90 7.74
C TYR A 202 4.87 -5.96 8.86
N CYS A 203 5.58 -5.91 9.99
CA CYS A 203 5.28 -4.98 11.08
C CYS A 203 5.33 -3.53 10.61
N SER A 204 6.29 -3.17 9.75
CA SER A 204 6.36 -1.81 9.22
C SER A 204 5.19 -1.45 8.30
N GLU A 205 4.72 -2.40 7.49
CA GLU A 205 3.54 -2.25 6.67
C GLU A 205 2.29 -2.05 7.53
N VAL A 206 2.12 -2.84 8.59
CA VAL A 206 0.98 -2.73 9.52
C VAL A 206 0.98 -1.39 10.24
N VAL A 207 2.12 -0.92 10.75
CA VAL A 207 2.22 0.39 11.41
C VAL A 207 1.90 1.54 10.43
N CYS A 208 2.35 1.41 9.18
CA CYS A 208 1.99 2.34 8.11
C CYS A 208 0.47 2.35 7.88
N GLY A 209 -0.15 1.18 7.72
CA GLY A 209 -1.59 1.03 7.54
C GLY A 209 -2.41 1.62 8.68
N LEU A 210 -2.05 1.34 9.93
CA LEU A 210 -2.72 1.90 11.11
C LEU A 210 -2.62 3.43 11.16
N SER A 211 -1.49 3.99 10.72
CA SER A 211 -1.27 5.43 10.67
C SER A 211 -2.07 6.12 9.55
N LEU A 212 -2.59 5.39 8.57
CA LEU A 212 -3.52 5.94 7.56
C LEU A 212 -4.93 6.17 8.12
N ILE A 213 -5.31 5.43 9.17
CA ILE A 213 -6.65 5.48 9.77
C ILE A 213 -6.78 6.64 10.77
N ALA A 214 -5.66 7.11 11.33
CA ALA A 214 -5.60 8.09 12.43
C ALA A 214 -5.50 9.55 11.94
#